data_AF-A0A7S1K7H6-F1
#
_entry.id   AF-A0A7S1K7H6-F1
#
_cell.length_a   1.000
_cell.length_b   1.000
_cell.length_c   1.000
_cell.angle_alpha   90.00
_cell.angle_beta   90.00
_cell.angle_gamma   90.00
#
_symmetry.space_group_name_H-M   'P 1'
#
loop_
_entity.id
_entity.type
_entity.pdbx_description
1 polymer ?
#
loop_
_entity_poly.entity_id
_entity_poly.type
_entity_poly.pdbx_seq_one_letter_code
_entity_poly.pdbx_strand_id
1 'polypeptide(L)'
;RELQLLKGGMRETEVDRMWALRGVSSDRTRHLRSKFYTDDYFTPLPTLDDDAMPLAKLIQECNPEVITVALDPEGTGPDTHYKVLQVVAEAVRYVSAERASRGVSWSPSIWGYRNVWHRFDMWDANLIFPTDQQLLHEMNDAFLSCFSTQKAASFPSPYYDGPFSKWGEAIQREQLADLKTLLGPSYATNHPDALVSGASGCILLKEMTAQEFLREARELKDRLLTYHNNRS
;
A
#
# COMPACT_ATOMS: atom_id res chain seq x y z
N ARG A 1 6.63 20.27 19.40
CA ARG A 1 5.39 19.48 19.62
C ARG A 1 4.21 20.07 18.84
N GLU A 2 3.83 21.33 19.07
CA GLU A 2 2.69 21.97 18.39
C GLU A 2 2.86 22.04 16.86
N LEU A 3 4.05 22.40 16.38
CA LEU A 3 4.36 22.39 14.95
C LEU A 3 4.16 21.02 14.29
N GLN A 4 4.44 19.92 15.01
CA GLN A 4 4.25 18.57 14.47
C GLN A 4 2.79 18.14 14.43
N LEU A 5 2.01 18.57 15.42
CA LEU A 5 0.56 18.37 15.39
C LEU A 5 -0.06 19.15 14.22
N LEU A 6 0.42 20.36 13.95
CA LEU A 6 -0.02 21.15 12.80
C LEU A 6 0.34 20.47 11.48
N LYS A 7 1.62 20.10 11.29
CA LYS A 7 2.09 19.39 10.08
C LYS A 7 1.32 18.08 9.86
N GLY A 8 1.13 17.30 10.91
CA GLY A 8 0.35 16.07 10.88
C GLY A 8 -1.11 16.33 10.47
N GLY A 9 -1.78 17.27 11.12
CA GLY A 9 -3.17 17.62 10.82
C GLY A 9 -3.36 18.16 9.39
N MET A 10 -2.39 18.91 8.86
CA MET A 10 -2.40 19.32 7.45
C MET A 10 -2.38 18.09 6.52
N ARG A 11 -1.48 17.13 6.76
CA ARG A 11 -1.38 15.91 5.92
C ARG A 11 -2.57 14.97 6.09
N GLU A 12 -3.15 14.86 7.29
CA GLU A 12 -4.42 14.16 7.53
C GLU A 12 -5.53 14.78 6.65
N THR A 13 -5.64 16.12 6.62
CA THR A 13 -6.63 16.85 5.81
C THR A 13 -6.41 16.66 4.30
N GLU A 14 -5.15 16.58 3.85
CA GLU A 14 -4.83 16.30 2.43
C GLU A 14 -5.30 14.91 1.98
N VAL A 15 -5.11 13.90 2.84
CA VAL A 15 -5.60 12.53 2.59
C VAL A 15 -7.13 12.49 2.66
N ASP A 16 -7.76 13.18 3.61
CA ASP A 16 -9.22 13.25 3.73
C ASP A 16 -9.87 13.86 2.49
N ARG A 17 -9.23 14.89 1.90
CA ARG A 17 -9.67 15.48 0.63
C ARG A 17 -9.60 14.50 -0.54
N MET A 18 -8.57 13.67 -0.60
CA MET A 18 -8.45 12.63 -1.61
C MET A 18 -9.60 11.63 -1.47
N TRP A 19 -9.89 11.17 -0.26
CA TRP A 19 -11.00 10.26 0.00
C TRP A 19 -12.36 10.89 -0.33
N ALA A 20 -12.57 12.14 0.06
CA ALA A 20 -13.77 12.89 -0.28
C ALA A 20 -13.97 13.05 -1.79
N LEU A 21 -12.89 13.30 -2.55
CA LEU A 21 -12.92 13.36 -4.02
C LEU A 21 -13.36 12.03 -4.65
N ARG A 22 -13.11 10.91 -3.97
CA ARG A 22 -13.56 9.56 -4.36
C ARG A 22 -14.90 9.15 -3.72
N GLY A 23 -15.62 10.10 -3.12
CA GLY A 23 -16.94 9.85 -2.52
C GLY A 23 -16.90 9.06 -1.22
N VAL A 24 -15.72 8.91 -0.60
CA VAL A 24 -15.58 8.28 0.72
C VAL A 24 -15.82 9.32 1.80
N SER A 25 -16.82 9.07 2.64
CA SER A 25 -17.19 9.96 3.73
C SER A 25 -16.18 9.91 4.88
N SER A 26 -16.02 11.03 5.61
CA SER A 26 -15.01 11.15 6.66
C SER A 26 -15.23 10.19 7.83
N ASP A 27 -16.47 9.76 8.08
CA ASP A 27 -16.82 8.72 9.05
C ASP A 27 -16.37 7.32 8.62
N ARG A 28 -15.80 7.15 7.42
CA ARG A 28 -15.14 5.93 6.93
C ARG A 28 -13.62 6.05 6.85
N THR A 29 -13.06 7.22 7.18
CA THR A 29 -11.62 7.44 7.28
C THR A 29 -11.20 7.41 8.76
N ARG A 30 -10.07 6.76 9.06
CA ARG A 30 -9.53 6.66 10.42
C ARG A 30 -8.04 6.95 10.41
N HIS A 31 -7.64 7.98 11.15
CA HIS A 31 -6.22 8.31 11.38
C HIS A 31 -5.77 7.67 12.69
N LEU A 32 -5.11 6.51 12.62
CA LEU A 32 -4.74 5.71 13.81
C LEU A 32 -3.62 6.31 14.66
N ARG A 33 -2.83 7.25 14.11
CA ARG A 33 -1.75 7.96 14.81
C ARG A 33 -0.80 7.01 15.57
N SER A 34 -0.33 5.98 14.85
CA SER A 34 0.64 4.99 15.32
C SER A 34 1.85 5.65 15.99
N LYS A 35 2.24 5.12 17.15
CA LYS A 35 3.28 5.69 18.01
C LYS A 35 4.68 5.51 17.46
N PHE A 36 4.88 4.53 16.58
CA PHE A 36 6.15 4.40 15.88
C PHE A 36 6.41 5.55 14.90
N TYR A 37 5.39 6.30 14.49
CA TYR A 37 5.55 7.41 13.56
C TYR A 37 6.04 8.66 14.32
N THR A 38 7.36 8.78 14.47
CA THR A 38 8.02 9.93 15.09
C THR A 38 8.79 10.75 14.05
N ASP A 39 9.20 11.95 14.45
CA ASP A 39 10.05 12.85 13.66
C ASP A 39 11.55 12.51 13.78
N ASP A 40 11.87 11.43 14.49
CA ASP A 40 13.24 11.02 14.74
C ASP A 40 13.84 10.34 13.51
N TYR A 41 15.15 10.50 13.34
CA TYR A 41 15.91 9.82 12.27
C TYR A 41 15.76 8.29 12.36
N PHE A 42 15.59 7.76 13.56
CA PHE A 42 15.27 6.37 13.84
C PHE A 42 13.93 6.29 14.54
N THR A 43 12.90 5.93 13.79
CA THR A 43 11.59 5.63 14.37
C THR A 43 11.67 4.32 15.17
N PRO A 44 10.99 4.20 16.33
CA PRO A 44 10.98 2.95 17.06
C PRO A 44 10.28 1.84 16.26
N LEU A 45 10.45 0.58 16.67
CA LEU A 45 9.68 -0.52 16.11
C LEU A 45 8.22 -0.42 16.61
N PRO A 46 7.23 -0.78 15.78
CA PRO A 46 5.84 -0.79 16.19
C PRO A 46 5.60 -1.81 17.32
N THR A 47 4.67 -1.49 18.22
CA THR A 47 4.26 -2.37 19.33
C THR A 47 2.87 -2.95 19.10
N LEU A 48 2.57 -4.05 19.79
CA LEU A 48 1.25 -4.67 19.72
C LEU A 48 0.17 -3.71 20.25
N ASP A 49 0.39 -3.11 21.43
CA ASP A 49 -0.63 -2.33 22.13
C ASP A 49 -0.87 -0.96 21.49
N ASP A 50 0.20 -0.28 21.09
CA ASP A 50 0.10 1.10 20.61
C ASP A 50 -0.25 1.20 19.11
N ASP A 51 0.11 0.18 18.32
CA ASP A 51 0.01 0.26 16.86
C ASP A 51 -0.91 -0.80 16.26
N ALA A 52 -0.72 -2.09 16.61
CA ALA A 52 -1.50 -3.18 16.03
C ALA A 52 -2.90 -3.31 16.63
N MET A 53 -3.06 -3.10 17.95
CA MET A 53 -4.34 -3.25 18.63
C MET A 53 -5.40 -2.22 18.19
N PRO A 54 -5.06 -0.93 17.96
CA PRO A 54 -6.00 0.01 17.35
C PRO A 54 -6.52 -0.45 15.99
N LEU A 55 -5.65 -1.01 15.14
CA LEU A 55 -6.04 -1.57 13.85
C LEU A 55 -6.88 -2.84 14.02
N ALA A 56 -6.53 -3.72 14.96
CA ALA A 56 -7.29 -4.94 15.24
C ALA A 56 -8.73 -4.63 15.66
N LYS A 57 -8.93 -3.58 16.48
CA LYS A 57 -10.26 -3.09 16.84
C LYS A 57 -11.04 -2.62 15.62
N LEU A 58 -10.41 -1.83 14.73
CA LEU A 58 -11.06 -1.43 13.48
C LEU A 58 -11.42 -2.64 12.59
N ILE A 59 -10.53 -3.63 12.48
CA ILE A 59 -10.84 -4.85 11.72
C ILE A 59 -12.03 -5.60 12.32
N GLN A 60 -12.14 -5.66 13.65
CA GLN A 60 -13.29 -6.26 14.34
C GLN A 60 -14.58 -5.47 14.10
N GLU A 61 -14.52 -4.14 14.12
CA GLU A 61 -15.66 -3.24 13.85
C GLU A 61 -16.13 -3.34 12.39
N CYS A 62 -15.21 -3.30 11.43
CA CYS A 62 -15.50 -3.24 9.99
C CYS A 62 -15.76 -4.62 9.37
N ASN A 63 -15.22 -5.69 9.98
CA ASN A 63 -15.24 -7.05 9.45
C ASN A 63 -14.90 -7.14 7.94
N PRO A 64 -13.70 -6.68 7.52
CA PRO A 64 -13.38 -6.55 6.11
C PRO A 64 -13.24 -7.93 5.43
N GLU A 65 -13.71 -8.01 4.18
CA GLU A 65 -13.46 -9.14 3.28
C GLU A 65 -12.14 -8.98 2.52
N VAL A 66 -11.70 -7.73 2.30
CA VAL A 66 -10.44 -7.39 1.63
C VAL A 66 -9.67 -6.39 2.48
N ILE A 67 -8.38 -6.63 2.69
CA ILE A 67 -7.45 -5.69 3.31
C ILE A 67 -6.35 -5.37 2.30
N THR A 68 -6.19 -4.09 1.96
CA THR A 68 -5.07 -3.65 1.11
C THR A 68 -3.88 -3.22 1.99
N VAL A 69 -2.66 -3.57 1.56
CA VAL A 69 -1.44 -3.27 2.32
C VAL A 69 -0.25 -3.04 1.39
N ALA A 70 0.63 -2.11 1.75
CA ALA A 70 1.90 -1.93 1.04
C ALA A 70 2.82 -3.12 1.32
N LEU A 71 3.27 -3.83 0.29
CA LEU A 71 4.21 -4.96 0.35
C LEU A 71 5.63 -4.52 0.03
N ASP A 72 6.16 -3.65 0.88
CA ASP A 72 7.51 -3.13 0.72
C ASP A 72 8.44 -3.70 1.80
N PRO A 73 9.54 -4.37 1.41
CA PRO A 73 10.56 -4.79 2.35
C PRO A 73 11.25 -3.56 2.96
N GLU A 74 11.91 -3.75 4.10
CA GLU A 74 12.73 -2.69 4.69
C GLU A 74 13.84 -2.26 3.71
N GLY A 75 14.13 -0.96 3.66
CA GLY A 75 15.23 -0.41 2.88
C GLY A 75 14.93 -0.09 1.41
N THR A 76 13.73 -0.38 0.91
CA THR A 76 13.34 -0.02 -0.47
C THR A 76 12.56 1.29 -0.55
N GLY A 77 12.63 2.16 0.46
CA GLY A 77 11.88 3.41 0.57
C GLY A 77 11.84 3.89 2.03
N PRO A 78 10.90 4.77 2.40
CA PRO A 78 10.66 5.10 3.80
C PRO A 78 10.33 3.84 4.61
N ASP A 79 11.08 3.59 5.69
CA ASP A 79 10.91 2.45 6.61
C ASP A 79 9.48 2.32 7.18
N THR A 80 8.71 3.40 7.11
CA THR A 80 7.30 3.43 7.52
C THR A 80 6.43 2.40 6.81
N HIS A 81 6.67 2.05 5.54
CA HIS A 81 5.85 1.03 4.85
C HIS A 81 6.08 -0.37 5.42
N TYR A 82 7.33 -0.73 5.66
CA TYR A 82 7.67 -2.00 6.31
C TYR A 82 7.04 -2.07 7.70
N LYS A 83 7.11 -1.00 8.49
CA LYS A 83 6.49 -0.95 9.82
C LYS A 83 4.98 -1.07 9.77
N VAL A 84 4.30 -0.38 8.83
CA VAL A 84 2.85 -0.54 8.63
C VAL A 84 2.51 -1.97 8.22
N LEU A 85 3.29 -2.61 7.34
CA LEU A 85 3.09 -4.01 6.97
C LEU A 85 3.13 -4.91 8.21
N GLN A 86 4.11 -4.73 9.10
CA GLN A 86 4.20 -5.49 10.35
C GLN A 86 3.01 -5.22 11.29
N VAL A 87 2.54 -3.97 11.38
CA VAL A 87 1.34 -3.61 12.15
C VAL A 87 0.08 -4.30 11.62
N VAL A 88 -0.11 -4.31 10.29
CA VAL A 88 -1.24 -5.01 9.65
C VAL A 88 -1.14 -6.52 9.89
N ALA A 89 0.06 -7.11 9.78
CA ALA A 89 0.28 -8.52 10.04
C ALA A 89 -0.08 -8.90 11.50
N GLU A 90 0.36 -8.13 12.49
CA GLU A 90 0.04 -8.41 13.89
C GLU A 90 -1.44 -8.21 14.21
N ALA A 91 -2.09 -7.20 13.62
CA ALA A 91 -3.54 -7.01 13.75
C ALA A 91 -4.34 -8.17 13.15
N VAL A 92 -4.01 -8.60 11.92
CA VAL A 92 -4.65 -9.75 11.26
C VAL A 92 -4.42 -11.02 12.08
N ARG A 93 -3.20 -11.25 12.58
CA ARG A 93 -2.87 -12.40 13.44
C ARG A 93 -3.72 -12.43 14.70
N TYR A 94 -3.81 -11.30 15.40
CA TYR A 94 -4.60 -11.16 16.62
C TYR A 94 -6.08 -11.45 16.37
N VAL A 95 -6.70 -10.81 15.37
CA VAL A 95 -8.12 -10.99 15.08
C VAL A 95 -8.42 -12.43 14.61
N SER A 96 -7.53 -13.02 13.81
CA SER A 96 -7.66 -14.42 13.39
C SER A 96 -7.64 -15.38 14.57
N ALA A 97 -6.69 -15.20 15.50
CA ALA A 97 -6.57 -16.03 16.69
C ALA A 97 -7.75 -15.85 17.67
N GLU A 98 -8.17 -14.60 17.87
CA GLU A 98 -9.31 -14.24 18.72
C GLU A 98 -10.60 -14.89 18.20
N ARG A 99 -10.90 -14.74 16.90
CA ARG A 99 -12.09 -15.36 16.29
C ARG A 99 -12.02 -16.88 16.30
N ALA A 100 -10.86 -17.46 16.02
CA ALA A 100 -10.66 -18.91 16.09
C ALA A 100 -10.94 -19.44 17.51
N SER A 101 -10.55 -18.71 18.57
CA SER A 101 -10.84 -19.09 19.96
C SER A 101 -12.34 -19.13 20.28
N ARG A 102 -13.16 -18.42 19.51
CA ARG A 102 -14.63 -18.39 19.60
C ARG A 102 -15.31 -19.30 18.58
N GLY A 103 -14.55 -20.08 17.79
CA GLY A 103 -15.09 -20.91 16.72
C GLY A 103 -15.65 -20.13 15.53
N VAL A 104 -15.26 -18.86 15.37
CA VAL A 104 -15.70 -17.99 14.27
C VAL A 104 -14.64 -17.99 13.17
N SER A 105 -15.04 -18.35 11.94
CA SER A 105 -14.16 -18.25 10.78
C SER A 105 -14.06 -16.81 10.28
N TRP A 106 -12.85 -16.38 9.92
CA TRP A 106 -12.61 -15.12 9.22
C TRP A 106 -11.41 -15.32 8.30
N SER A 107 -11.64 -15.11 7.01
CA SER A 107 -10.67 -15.37 5.94
C SER A 107 -10.67 -14.20 4.97
N PRO A 108 -10.10 -13.04 5.35
CA PRO A 108 -10.00 -11.91 4.45
C PRO A 108 -9.02 -12.24 3.32
N SER A 109 -9.29 -11.71 2.13
CA SER A 109 -8.30 -11.58 1.08
C SER A 109 -7.38 -10.40 1.39
N ILE A 110 -6.06 -10.59 1.25
CA ILE A 110 -5.06 -9.54 1.45
C ILE A 110 -4.52 -9.14 0.09
N TRP A 111 -4.70 -7.87 -0.27
CA TRP A 111 -4.20 -7.31 -1.53
C TRP A 111 -2.96 -6.47 -1.25
N GLY A 112 -1.82 -7.04 -1.58
CA GLY A 112 -0.53 -6.38 -1.53
C GLY A 112 -0.31 -5.47 -2.73
N TYR A 113 -0.06 -4.19 -2.50
CA TYR A 113 0.40 -3.26 -3.52
C TYR A 113 1.86 -2.86 -3.29
N ARG A 114 2.53 -2.47 -4.36
CA ARG A 114 3.91 -1.96 -4.35
C ARG A 114 3.89 -0.50 -4.81
N ASN A 115 4.98 0.23 -4.57
CA ASN A 115 5.02 1.68 -4.75
C ASN A 115 6.06 2.12 -5.80
N VAL A 116 6.36 3.42 -5.80
CA VAL A 116 7.30 4.07 -6.72
C VAL A 116 8.77 3.68 -6.55
N TRP A 117 9.16 3.20 -5.37
CA TRP A 117 10.50 2.81 -4.96
C TRP A 117 10.75 1.29 -5.07
N HIS A 118 9.71 0.46 -4.89
CA HIS A 118 9.78 -0.99 -5.03
C HIS A 118 8.61 -1.46 -5.88
N ARG A 119 8.89 -2.05 -7.05
CA ARG A 119 7.89 -2.41 -8.07
C ARG A 119 7.75 -3.93 -8.17
N PHE A 120 6.59 -4.41 -8.61
CA PHE A 120 6.41 -5.83 -8.90
C PHE A 120 7.05 -6.17 -10.24
N ASP A 121 7.75 -7.30 -10.28
CA ASP A 121 7.93 -8.03 -11.53
C ASP A 121 6.62 -8.76 -11.89
N MET A 122 6.44 -9.07 -13.17
CA MET A 122 5.20 -9.70 -13.65
C MET A 122 4.88 -11.03 -12.99
N TRP A 123 5.90 -11.81 -12.62
CA TRP A 123 5.73 -13.12 -11.96
C TRP A 123 5.48 -13.01 -10.44
N ASP A 124 5.74 -11.85 -9.84
CA ASP A 124 5.50 -11.63 -8.41
C ASP A 124 4.04 -11.26 -8.11
N ALA A 125 3.32 -10.78 -9.12
CA ALA A 125 1.92 -10.36 -9.05
C ALA A 125 0.98 -11.46 -9.58
N ASN A 126 -0.23 -11.51 -9.05
CA ASN A 126 -1.27 -12.44 -9.49
C ASN A 126 -2.63 -11.74 -9.75
N LEU A 127 -2.66 -10.42 -9.59
CA LEU A 127 -3.84 -9.59 -9.82
C LEU A 127 -3.42 -8.38 -10.65
N ILE A 128 -4.15 -8.12 -11.74
CA ILE A 128 -3.85 -7.02 -12.67
C ILE A 128 -5.11 -6.19 -12.86
N PHE A 129 -5.01 -4.89 -12.59
CA PHE A 129 -6.08 -3.93 -12.85
C PHE A 129 -5.75 -3.08 -14.07
N PRO A 130 -6.50 -3.18 -15.18
CA PRO A 130 -6.31 -2.29 -16.31
C PRO A 130 -6.73 -0.86 -15.94
N THR A 131 -6.01 0.13 -16.48
CA THR A 131 -6.32 1.55 -16.33
C THR A 131 -6.36 2.21 -17.70
N ASP A 132 -7.34 3.07 -17.95
CA ASP A 132 -7.42 3.86 -19.17
C ASP A 132 -6.69 5.20 -19.03
N GLN A 133 -6.65 5.96 -20.13
CA GLN A 133 -6.00 7.27 -20.15
C GLN A 133 -6.65 8.27 -19.18
N GLN A 134 -7.96 8.17 -18.98
CA GLN A 134 -8.70 9.08 -18.12
C GLN A 134 -8.35 8.84 -16.65
N LEU A 135 -8.34 7.59 -16.19
CA LEU A 135 -7.96 7.21 -14.83
C LEU A 135 -6.53 7.62 -14.49
N LEU A 136 -5.60 7.50 -15.45
CA LEU A 136 -4.22 7.97 -15.28
C LEU A 136 -4.16 9.49 -15.07
N HIS A 137 -4.88 10.27 -15.87
CA HIS A 137 -4.95 11.72 -15.71
C HIS A 137 -5.63 12.11 -14.39
N GLU A 138 -6.76 11.48 -14.05
CA GLU A 138 -7.48 11.73 -12.81
C GLU A 138 -6.62 11.44 -11.57
N MET A 139 -5.80 10.39 -11.59
CA MET A 139 -4.87 10.09 -10.51
C MET A 139 -3.89 11.25 -10.28
N ASN A 140 -3.33 11.81 -11.35
CA ASN A 140 -2.42 12.94 -11.25
C ASN A 140 -3.11 14.23 -10.82
N ASP A 141 -4.27 14.51 -11.40
CA ASP A 141 -5.02 15.72 -11.05
C ASP A 141 -5.51 15.66 -9.61
N ALA A 142 -5.95 14.50 -9.14
CA ALA A 142 -6.27 14.26 -7.74
C ALA A 142 -5.06 14.48 -6.84
N PHE A 143 -3.88 13.97 -7.24
CA PHE A 143 -2.66 14.14 -6.46
C PHE A 143 -2.26 15.62 -6.32
N LEU A 144 -2.18 16.33 -7.46
CA LEU A 144 -1.84 17.75 -7.49
C LEU A 144 -2.94 18.62 -6.85
N SER A 145 -4.19 18.18 -6.87
CA SER A 145 -5.27 18.91 -6.23
C SER A 145 -5.29 18.69 -4.73
N CYS A 146 -4.96 17.49 -4.21
CA CYS A 146 -5.17 17.14 -2.80
C CYS A 146 -3.92 17.33 -1.93
N PHE A 147 -2.72 16.97 -2.42
CA PHE A 147 -1.51 16.87 -1.61
C PHE A 147 -0.60 18.10 -1.77
N SER A 148 -1.10 19.27 -1.40
CA SER A 148 -0.47 20.57 -1.66
C SER A 148 0.92 20.73 -1.03
N THR A 149 1.14 20.16 0.15
CA THR A 149 2.42 20.15 0.88
C THR A 149 3.39 19.08 0.39
N GLN A 150 2.95 18.15 -0.46
CA GLN A 150 3.73 16.98 -0.91
C GLN A 150 4.05 17.01 -2.40
N LYS A 151 3.71 18.09 -3.12
CA LYS A 151 3.93 18.21 -4.57
C LYS A 151 5.42 18.14 -4.94
N ALA A 152 6.26 18.79 -4.15
CA ALA A 152 7.71 18.64 -4.22
C ALA A 152 8.09 17.41 -3.39
N ALA A 153 8.59 16.36 -4.06
CA ALA A 153 8.95 15.12 -3.39
C ALA A 153 10.09 15.38 -2.38
N SER A 154 9.84 15.14 -1.10
CA SER A 154 10.90 15.21 -0.07
C SER A 154 11.89 14.05 -0.20
N PHE A 155 11.46 12.94 -0.81
CA PHE A 155 12.26 11.74 -1.10
C PHE A 155 11.94 11.24 -2.51
N PRO A 156 12.51 11.85 -3.57
CA PRO A 156 12.18 11.46 -4.94
C PRO A 156 12.50 9.98 -5.19
N SER A 157 11.83 9.41 -6.20
CA SER A 157 12.24 8.10 -6.72
C SER A 157 13.66 8.23 -7.28
N PRO A 158 14.55 7.22 -7.12
CA PRO A 158 15.87 7.21 -7.77
C PRO A 158 15.80 7.43 -9.30
N TYR A 159 14.63 7.19 -9.89
CA TYR A 159 14.40 7.20 -11.33
C TYR A 159 13.63 8.43 -11.82
N TYR A 160 13.12 9.30 -10.94
CA TYR A 160 12.32 10.46 -11.34
C TYR A 160 12.34 11.59 -10.30
N ASP A 161 12.77 12.77 -10.74
CA ASP A 161 12.72 14.02 -9.98
C ASP A 161 11.48 14.84 -10.37
N GLY A 162 10.37 14.57 -9.70
CA GLY A 162 9.08 15.21 -9.95
C GLY A 162 7.96 14.60 -9.09
N PRO A 163 6.68 14.96 -9.33
CA PRO A 163 5.56 14.47 -8.53
C PRO A 163 5.39 12.97 -8.68
N PHE A 164 5.18 12.26 -7.57
CA PHE A 164 5.01 10.79 -7.57
C PHE A 164 3.87 10.32 -8.47
N SER A 165 2.83 11.14 -8.67
CA SER A 165 1.74 10.82 -9.59
C SER A 165 2.21 10.60 -11.03
N LYS A 166 3.14 11.43 -11.53
CA LYS A 166 3.68 11.28 -12.89
C LYS A 166 4.56 10.07 -13.04
N TRP A 167 5.33 9.75 -12.00
CA TRP A 167 6.08 8.50 -11.99
C TRP A 167 5.16 7.28 -11.90
N GLY A 168 4.08 7.35 -11.11
CA GLY A 168 3.04 6.32 -11.07
C GLY A 168 2.37 6.09 -12.42
N GLU A 169 2.06 7.16 -13.18
CA GLU A 169 1.54 7.02 -14.55
C GLU A 169 2.52 6.27 -15.45
N ALA A 170 3.81 6.62 -15.39
CA ALA A 170 4.85 5.98 -16.19
C ALA A 170 4.98 4.48 -15.86
N ILE A 171 4.99 4.13 -14.56
CA ILE A 171 5.04 2.74 -14.10
C ILE A 171 3.86 1.93 -14.64
N GLN A 172 2.64 2.46 -14.58
CA GLN A 172 1.46 1.74 -15.07
C GLN A 172 1.52 1.49 -16.58
N ARG A 173 2.06 2.44 -17.36
CA ARG A 173 2.28 2.26 -18.80
C ARG A 173 3.35 1.22 -19.11
N GLU A 174 4.45 1.23 -18.36
CA GLU A 174 5.54 0.25 -18.44
C GLU A 174 5.00 -1.16 -18.15
N GLN A 175 4.25 -1.32 -17.05
CA GLN A 175 3.62 -2.60 -16.69
C GLN A 175 2.69 -3.11 -17.81
N LEU A 176 1.90 -2.23 -18.43
CA LEU A 176 1.06 -2.67 -19.56
C LEU A 176 1.90 -3.07 -20.78
N ALA A 177 3.01 -2.39 -21.05
CA ALA A 177 3.91 -2.73 -22.15
C ALA A 177 4.58 -4.10 -21.94
N ASP A 178 5.02 -4.38 -20.72
CA ASP A 178 5.59 -5.68 -20.34
C ASP A 178 4.54 -6.80 -20.47
N LEU A 179 3.30 -6.55 -20.03
CA LEU A 179 2.21 -7.52 -20.16
C LEU A 179 1.91 -7.84 -21.64
N LYS A 180 1.88 -6.82 -22.50
CA LYS A 180 1.72 -6.98 -23.96
C LYS A 180 2.88 -7.73 -24.59
N THR A 181 4.09 -7.54 -24.09
CA THR A 181 5.28 -8.30 -24.53
C THR A 181 5.14 -9.78 -24.19
N LEU A 182 4.70 -10.11 -22.97
CA LEU A 182 4.56 -11.49 -22.50
C LEU A 182 3.39 -12.25 -23.15
N LEU A 183 2.23 -11.60 -23.29
CA LEU A 183 1.01 -12.23 -23.80
C LEU A 183 0.84 -12.09 -25.32
N GLY A 184 1.65 -11.25 -25.95
CA GLY A 184 1.61 -10.94 -27.37
C GLY A 184 0.66 -9.79 -27.71
N PRO A 185 0.90 -9.07 -28.83
CA PRO A 185 0.12 -7.88 -29.19
C PRO A 185 -1.37 -8.15 -29.42
N SER A 186 -1.73 -9.37 -29.84
CA SER A 186 -3.12 -9.77 -30.08
C SER A 186 -3.94 -9.89 -28.80
N TYR A 187 -3.30 -10.13 -27.65
CA TYR A 187 -3.99 -10.25 -26.37
C TYR A 187 -4.75 -8.96 -26.04
N ALA A 188 -4.10 -7.80 -26.16
CA ALA A 188 -4.76 -6.52 -25.89
C ALA A 188 -5.79 -6.18 -26.98
N THR A 189 -5.46 -6.33 -28.26
CA THR A 189 -6.35 -5.89 -29.35
C THR A 189 -7.62 -6.71 -29.47
N ASN A 190 -7.57 -8.02 -29.17
CA ASN A 190 -8.69 -8.94 -29.35
C ASN A 190 -9.31 -9.40 -28.01
N HIS A 191 -8.97 -8.75 -26.89
CA HIS A 191 -9.53 -9.14 -25.61
C HIS A 191 -11.05 -8.91 -25.59
N PRO A 192 -11.86 -9.89 -25.15
CA PRO A 192 -13.32 -9.72 -25.09
C PRO A 192 -13.75 -8.67 -24.06
N ASP A 193 -12.94 -8.44 -23.02
CA ASP A 193 -13.15 -7.37 -22.05
C ASP A 193 -12.64 -6.01 -22.58
N ALA A 194 -13.55 -5.05 -22.69
CA ALA A 194 -13.29 -3.69 -23.16
C ALA A 194 -12.32 -2.92 -22.24
N LEU A 195 -12.27 -3.22 -20.94
CA LEU A 195 -11.33 -2.58 -20.02
C LEU A 195 -9.88 -3.00 -20.31
N VAL A 196 -9.68 -4.26 -20.68
CA VAL A 196 -8.36 -4.80 -21.02
C VAL A 196 -7.92 -4.30 -22.40
N SER A 197 -8.81 -4.33 -23.39
CA SER A 197 -8.47 -3.87 -24.74
C SER A 197 -8.30 -2.35 -24.85
N GLY A 198 -9.04 -1.58 -24.06
CA GLY A 198 -8.91 -0.12 -23.94
C GLY A 198 -7.82 0.35 -22.97
N ALA A 199 -7.07 -0.56 -22.34
CA ALA A 199 -6.09 -0.20 -21.33
C ALA A 199 -4.96 0.68 -21.90
N SER A 200 -4.65 1.75 -21.17
CA SER A 200 -3.51 2.64 -21.40
C SER A 200 -2.40 2.47 -20.35
N GLY A 201 -2.69 1.75 -19.27
CA GLY A 201 -1.76 1.26 -18.25
C GLY A 201 -2.35 0.06 -17.52
N CYS A 202 -1.60 -0.54 -16.60
CA CYS A 202 -2.16 -1.49 -15.65
C CYS A 202 -1.44 -1.38 -14.29
N ILE A 203 -2.11 -1.82 -13.23
CA ILE A 203 -1.57 -1.89 -11.87
C ILE A 203 -1.43 -3.36 -11.51
N LEU A 204 -0.22 -3.74 -11.08
CA LEU A 204 0.07 -5.07 -10.55
C LEU A 204 -0.15 -5.10 -9.04
N LEU A 205 -0.94 -6.06 -8.57
CA LEU A 205 -1.14 -6.37 -7.16
C LEU A 205 -0.88 -7.86 -6.89
N LYS A 206 -0.68 -8.19 -5.62
CA LYS A 206 -0.59 -9.56 -5.14
C LYS A 206 -1.73 -9.87 -4.17
N GLU A 207 -2.72 -10.61 -4.62
CA GLU A 207 -3.73 -11.23 -3.78
C GLU A 207 -3.13 -12.42 -3.00
N MET A 208 -3.41 -12.46 -1.71
CA MET A 208 -2.95 -13.51 -0.81
C MET A 208 -4.06 -13.87 0.17
N THR A 209 -4.08 -15.10 0.64
CA THR A 209 -4.79 -15.46 1.86
C THR A 209 -4.14 -14.77 3.06
N ALA A 210 -4.91 -14.60 4.15
CA ALA A 210 -4.36 -14.12 5.42
C ALA A 210 -3.14 -14.95 5.88
N GLN A 211 -3.14 -16.27 5.66
CA GLN A 211 -2.02 -17.14 6.05
C GLN A 211 -0.75 -16.88 5.21
N GLU A 212 -0.90 -16.71 3.90
CA GLU A 212 0.24 -16.38 3.01
C GLU A 212 0.83 -15.03 3.36
N PHE A 213 -0.01 -14.01 3.57
CA PHE A 213 0.45 -12.69 4.00
C PHE A 213 1.20 -12.75 5.33
N LEU A 214 0.66 -13.46 6.33
CA LEU A 214 1.31 -13.61 7.64
C LEU A 214 2.66 -14.35 7.56
N ARG A 215 2.81 -15.27 6.60
CA ARG A 215 4.08 -15.96 6.32
C ARG A 215 5.08 -14.99 5.70
N GLU A 216 4.68 -14.25 4.67
CA GLU A 216 5.55 -13.26 4.01
C GLU A 216 6.04 -12.17 4.98
N ALA A 217 5.13 -11.64 5.81
CA ALA A 217 5.48 -10.65 6.83
C ALA A 217 6.52 -11.19 7.83
N ARG A 218 6.43 -12.48 8.19
CA ARG A 218 7.41 -13.16 9.06
C ARG A 218 8.75 -13.36 8.35
N GLU A 219 8.75 -13.86 7.13
CA GLU A 219 9.97 -14.07 6.33
C GLU A 219 10.74 -12.76 6.10
N LEU A 220 10.04 -11.64 5.93
CA LEU A 220 10.65 -10.31 5.87
C LEU A 220 11.34 -9.94 7.19
N LYS A 221 10.66 -10.16 8.33
CA LYS A 221 11.21 -9.90 9.66
C LYS A 221 12.43 -10.79 9.99
N ASP A 222 12.38 -12.07 9.64
CA ASP A 222 13.46 -13.03 9.93
C ASP A 222 14.73 -12.75 9.11
N ARG A 223 14.57 -12.33 7.85
CA ARG A 223 15.71 -11.90 7.00
C ARG A 223 16.46 -10.72 7.60
N LEU A 224 15.74 -9.79 8.22
CA LEU A 224 16.34 -8.62 8.87
C LEU A 224 17.10 -9.00 10.14
N LEU A 225 16.51 -9.84 10.99
CA LEU A 225 17.19 -10.35 12.19
C LEU A 225 18.49 -11.08 11.82
N THR A 226 18.45 -11.88 10.76
CA THR A 226 19.63 -12.60 10.26
C THR A 226 20.69 -11.63 9.72
N TYR A 227 20.29 -10.58 9.01
CA TYR A 227 21.21 -9.56 8.48
C TYR A 227 21.90 -8.76 9.60
N HIS A 228 21.17 -8.39 10.66
CA HIS A 228 21.73 -7.69 11.81
C HIS A 228 22.70 -8.57 12.62
N ASN A 229 22.35 -9.83 12.86
CA ASN A 229 23.20 -10.77 13.60
C ASN A 229 24.51 -11.12 12.88
N ASN A 230 24.53 -11.04 11.54
CA ASN A 230 25.73 -11.29 10.74
C ASN A 230 26.66 -10.06 10.62
N ARG A 231 26.26 -8.91 11.16
CA ARG A 231 27.04 -7.65 11.13
C ARG A 231 27.47 -7.17 12.52
N SER A 232 27.03 -7.84 13.59
CA SER A 232 27.48 -7.68 14.98
C SER A 232 28.60 -8.66 15.30
#